data_AF-A0A7J3WDV9-F1
#
_entry.id   AF-A0A7J3WDV9-F1
#
_cell.length_a   1.000
_cell.length_b   1.000
_cell.length_c   1.000
_cell.angle_alpha   90.00
_cell.angle_beta   90.00
_cell.angle_gamma   90.00
#
_symmetry.space_group_name_H-M   'P 1'
#
loop_
_entity.id
_entity.type
_entity.pdbx_description
1 polymer ?
#
loop_
_entity_poly.entity_id
_entity_poly.type
_entity_poly.pdbx_seq_one_letter_code
_entity_poly.pdbx_strand_id
1 'polypeptide(L)'
;MRRVVDPGKKYFYADLKDSERAAFEAGIALATAYHYLLGLPLPRRRKPLRGLLNSLSRGLESQPFREKVEIRVKGGGYRGPVYGYRRIDPKNLEVEVVVRYGKTRVWAKMGWVKELSYPLMRIEKISIQRM
;
A
#
# COMPACT_ATOMS: atom_id res chain seq x y z
N MET A 1 15.45 18.04 6.88
CA MET A 1 15.02 16.63 6.68
C MET A 1 15.88 15.74 7.58
N ARG A 2 15.29 14.99 8.52
CA ARG A 2 16.04 14.00 9.32
C ARG A 2 16.67 12.99 8.35
N ARG A 3 18.01 12.85 8.38
CA ARG A 3 18.68 11.72 7.73
C ARG A 3 18.14 10.46 8.40
N VAL A 4 17.31 9.71 7.70
CA VAL A 4 16.93 8.37 8.13
C VAL A 4 18.18 7.52 7.98
N VAL A 5 18.78 7.12 9.11
CA VAL A 5 19.84 6.13 9.13
C VAL A 5 19.18 4.78 8.87
N ASP A 6 19.62 4.07 7.82
CA ASP A 6 19.15 2.72 7.49
C ASP A 6 20.11 1.69 8.10
N PRO A 7 19.83 1.15 9.31
CA PRO A 7 20.64 0.10 9.91
C PRO A 7 20.59 -1.21 9.11
N GLY A 8 19.56 -1.39 8.27
CA GLY A 8 19.39 -2.56 7.42
C GLY A 8 20.33 -2.57 6.22
N LYS A 9 20.91 -1.43 5.83
CA LYS A 9 21.73 -1.28 4.62
C LYS A 9 22.84 -2.33 4.51
N LYS A 10 23.48 -2.70 5.62
CA LYS A 10 24.58 -3.68 5.66
C LYS A 10 24.20 -5.11 5.25
N TYR A 11 22.90 -5.42 5.20
CA TYR A 11 22.40 -6.74 4.81
C TYR A 11 21.99 -6.82 3.34
N PHE A 12 21.97 -5.70 2.63
CA PHE A 12 21.68 -5.67 1.21
C PHE A 12 22.97 -5.83 0.40
N TYR A 13 22.83 -6.32 -0.83
CA TYR A 13 23.93 -6.42 -1.78
C TYR A 13 24.65 -5.06 -1.90
N ALA A 14 25.98 -5.06 -1.85
CA ALA A 14 26.77 -3.85 -1.68
C ALA A 14 26.55 -2.81 -2.80
N ASP A 15 26.34 -3.28 -4.05
CA ASP A 15 26.12 -2.41 -5.22
C ASP A 15 24.63 -2.25 -5.57
N LEU A 16 23.72 -2.62 -4.67
CA LEU A 16 22.29 -2.45 -4.87
C LEU A 16 21.96 -0.97 -5.08
N LYS A 17 21.31 -0.68 -6.19
CA LYS A 17 20.91 0.68 -6.56
C LYS A 17 19.73 1.13 -5.71
N ASP A 18 19.65 2.44 -5.46
CA ASP A 18 18.50 3.04 -4.77
C ASP A 18 17.16 2.67 -5.43
N SER A 19 17.12 2.52 -6.75
CA SER A 19 15.93 2.11 -7.49
C SER A 19 15.51 0.67 -7.23
N GLU A 20 16.48 -0.24 -7.11
CA GLU A 20 16.23 -1.65 -6.82
C GLU A 20 15.72 -1.78 -5.38
N ARG A 21 16.35 -1.06 -4.43
CA ARG A 21 15.89 -1.02 -3.05
C ARG A 21 14.50 -0.41 -2.93
N ALA A 22 14.24 0.72 -3.57
CA ALA A 22 12.92 1.37 -3.53
C ALA A 22 11.82 0.48 -4.16
N ALA A 23 12.12 -0.23 -5.24
CA ALA A 23 11.18 -1.18 -5.86
C ALA A 23 10.90 -2.38 -4.96
N PHE A 24 11.94 -2.93 -4.31
CA PHE A 24 11.81 -4.01 -3.34
C PHE A 24 10.92 -3.62 -2.15
N GLU A 25 11.18 -2.46 -1.55
CA GLU A 25 10.38 -1.93 -0.44
C GLU A 25 8.93 -1.61 -0.86
N ALA A 26 8.70 -1.18 -2.11
CA ALA A 26 7.35 -1.00 -2.65
C ALA A 26 6.61 -2.35 -2.79
N GLY A 27 7.30 -3.41 -3.20
CA GLY A 27 6.76 -4.77 -3.22
C GLY A 27 6.36 -5.26 -1.84
N ILE A 28 7.24 -5.07 -0.84
CA ILE A 28 6.93 -5.35 0.58
C ILE A 28 5.69 -4.56 1.01
N ALA A 29 5.63 -3.27 0.70
CA ALA A 29 4.51 -2.42 1.11
C ALA A 29 3.16 -2.91 0.55
N LEU A 30 3.09 -3.27 -0.74
CA LEU A 30 1.88 -3.79 -1.34
C LEU A 30 1.50 -5.16 -0.77
N ALA A 31 2.47 -6.07 -0.59
CA ALA A 31 2.23 -7.40 -0.04
C ALA A 31 1.75 -7.34 1.41
N THR A 32 2.39 -6.51 2.25
CA THR A 32 1.96 -6.26 3.62
C THR A 32 0.53 -5.72 3.64
N ALA A 33 0.21 -4.69 2.83
CA ALA A 33 -1.13 -4.13 2.79
C ALA A 33 -2.17 -5.18 2.37
N TYR A 34 -1.89 -5.98 1.35
CA TYR A 34 -2.80 -7.02 0.88
C TYR A 34 -3.10 -8.05 1.96
N HIS A 35 -2.09 -8.73 2.48
CA HIS A 35 -2.28 -9.82 3.44
C HIS A 35 -2.80 -9.33 4.80
N TYR A 36 -2.44 -8.11 5.21
CA TYR A 36 -2.92 -7.54 6.47
C TYR A 36 -4.40 -7.11 6.42
N LEU A 37 -4.89 -6.67 5.26
CA LEU A 37 -6.23 -6.08 5.15
C LEU A 37 -7.30 -7.08 4.72
N LEU A 38 -6.96 -8.16 4.03
CA LEU A 38 -7.94 -9.13 3.55
C LEU A 38 -8.78 -9.71 4.70
N GLY A 39 -10.10 -9.74 4.49
CA GLY A 39 -11.05 -10.25 5.48
C GLY A 39 -11.49 -9.25 6.54
N LEU A 40 -10.87 -8.07 6.63
CA LEU A 40 -11.22 -7.04 7.61
C LEU A 40 -12.68 -6.56 7.39
N PRO A 41 -13.54 -6.53 8.43
CA PRO A 41 -14.93 -6.13 8.30
C PRO A 41 -15.06 -4.63 8.03
N LEU A 42 -15.94 -4.28 7.08
CA LEU A 42 -16.14 -2.90 6.65
C LEU A 42 -17.31 -2.24 7.39
N PRO A 43 -17.14 -1.02 7.92
CA PRO A 43 -18.23 -0.27 8.52
C PRO A 43 -19.38 -0.03 7.53
N ARG A 44 -20.62 -0.14 8.02
CA ARG A 44 -21.83 0.02 7.19
C ARG A 44 -22.05 1.46 6.72
N ARG A 45 -21.51 2.47 7.41
CA ARG A 45 -21.67 3.89 7.07
C ARG A 45 -20.40 4.44 6.45
N ARG A 46 -20.53 5.37 5.50
CA ARG A 46 -19.41 5.97 4.77
C ARG A 46 -18.40 6.70 5.66
N LYS A 47 -18.87 7.46 6.67
CA LYS A 47 -17.99 8.24 7.55
C LYS A 47 -17.06 7.33 8.39
N PRO A 48 -17.57 6.32 9.13
CA PRO A 48 -16.71 5.35 9.81
C PRO A 48 -15.79 4.57 8.87
N LEU A 49 -16.26 4.17 7.69
CA LEU A 49 -15.43 3.50 6.68
C LEU A 49 -14.23 4.36 6.29
N ARG A 50 -14.46 5.64 5.95
CA ARG A 50 -13.38 6.57 5.61
C ARG A 50 -12.39 6.76 6.77
N GLY A 51 -12.90 6.88 8.00
CA GLY A 51 -12.07 6.98 9.20
C GLY A 51 -11.15 5.78 9.37
N LEU A 52 -11.70 4.56 9.24
CA LEU A 52 -10.95 3.32 9.32
C LEU A 52 -9.84 3.24 8.24
N LEU A 53 -10.18 3.47 6.97
CA LEU A 53 -9.20 3.39 5.88
C LEU A 53 -8.07 4.42 6.02
N ASN A 54 -8.38 5.63 6.51
CA ASN A 54 -7.40 6.66 6.79
C ASN A 54 -6.45 6.24 7.93
N SER A 55 -6.98 5.70 9.02
CA SER A 55 -6.15 5.23 10.14
C SER A 55 -5.26 4.05 9.74
N LEU A 56 -5.79 3.09 8.97
CA LEU A 56 -5.01 1.98 8.43
C LEU A 56 -3.90 2.47 7.49
N SER A 57 -4.20 3.46 6.64
CA SER A 57 -3.22 4.07 5.73
C SER A 57 -2.06 4.69 6.51
N ARG A 58 -2.36 5.50 7.54
CA ARG A 58 -1.34 6.09 8.43
C ARG A 58 -0.52 5.04 9.19
N GLY A 59 -1.17 3.96 9.63
CA GLY A 59 -0.50 2.85 10.30
C GLY A 59 0.46 2.10 9.38
N LEU A 60 0.12 1.94 8.10
CA LEU A 60 1.04 1.38 7.12
C LEU A 60 2.14 2.37 6.74
N GLU A 61 1.83 3.65 6.62
CA GLU A 61 2.78 4.73 6.27
C GLU A 61 3.90 4.90 7.30
N SER A 62 3.70 4.47 8.55
CA SER A 62 4.73 4.53 9.60
C SER A 62 5.88 3.52 9.43
N GLN A 63 5.74 2.55 8.52
CA GLN A 63 6.80 1.58 8.24
C GLN A 63 7.93 2.20 7.40
N PRO A 64 9.16 1.64 7.43
CA PRO A 64 10.33 2.24 6.80
C PRO A 64 10.13 2.64 5.33
N PHE A 65 10.70 3.80 4.96
CA PHE A 65 10.78 4.32 3.58
C PHE A 65 9.45 4.65 2.90
N ARG A 66 8.31 4.46 3.57
CA ARG A 66 7.00 4.83 3.04
C ARG A 66 6.78 6.33 3.20
N GLU A 67 6.57 7.00 2.08
CA GLU A 67 6.19 8.42 2.06
C GLU A 67 4.69 8.63 1.98
N LYS A 68 3.97 7.66 1.41
CA LYS A 68 2.51 7.69 1.32
C LYS A 68 1.99 6.27 1.19
N VAL A 69 0.90 5.98 1.90
CA VAL A 69 0.05 4.81 1.64
C VAL A 69 -1.39 5.32 1.54
N GLU A 70 -2.12 4.85 0.55
CA GLU A 70 -3.54 5.17 0.39
C GLU A 70 -4.34 3.90 0.13
N ILE A 71 -5.25 3.58 1.05
CA ILE A 71 -6.15 2.44 0.93
C ILE A 71 -7.52 2.94 0.47
N ARG A 72 -8.04 2.34 -0.61
CA ARG A 72 -9.41 2.54 -1.06
C ARG A 72 -10.13 1.20 -1.12
N VAL A 73 -11.42 1.22 -0.80
CA VAL A 73 -12.28 0.05 -0.93
C VAL A 73 -13.47 0.41 -1.82
N LYS A 74 -13.68 -0.38 -2.87
CA LYS A 74 -14.81 -0.24 -3.78
C LYS A 74 -16.11 -0.65 -3.09
N GLY A 75 -17.18 0.05 -3.44
CA GLY A 75 -18.51 -0.16 -2.89
C GLY A 75 -18.72 0.56 -1.55
N GLY A 76 -19.90 1.16 -1.39
CA GLY A 76 -20.24 1.96 -0.21
C GLY A 76 -20.78 1.14 0.97
N GLY A 77 -21.59 1.81 1.78
CA GLY A 77 -22.23 1.22 2.94
C GLY A 77 -23.10 0.00 2.63
N TYR A 78 -23.19 -0.92 3.59
CA TYR A 78 -23.99 -2.15 3.47
C TYR A 78 -25.32 -2.01 4.24
N ARG A 79 -26.44 -2.25 3.55
CA ARG A 79 -27.81 -2.18 4.09
C ARG A 79 -28.53 -3.54 4.12
N GLY A 80 -27.81 -4.63 4.32
CA GLY A 80 -28.42 -5.96 4.39
C GLY A 80 -28.87 -6.39 5.80
N PRO A 81 -29.14 -7.68 6.02
CA PRO A 81 -29.58 -8.23 7.30
C PRO A 81 -28.58 -7.99 8.44
N VAL A 82 -29.01 -8.24 9.69
CA VAL A 82 -28.23 -7.99 10.92
C VAL A 82 -26.90 -8.76 10.93
N TYR A 83 -26.90 -10.02 10.48
CA TYR A 83 -25.70 -10.85 10.38
C TYR A 83 -24.93 -10.67 9.06
N GLY A 84 -25.45 -9.86 8.15
CA GLY A 84 -24.78 -9.53 6.90
C GLY A 84 -23.76 -8.40 7.11
N TYR A 85 -22.53 -8.62 6.66
CA TYR A 85 -21.51 -7.57 6.61
C TYR A 85 -20.60 -7.74 5.40
N ARG A 86 -19.98 -6.64 4.98
CA ARG A 86 -18.96 -6.66 3.93
C ARG A 86 -17.59 -6.75 4.59
N ARG A 87 -16.65 -7.33 3.85
CA ARG A 87 -15.23 -7.41 4.22
C ARG A 87 -14.37 -6.92 3.07
N ILE A 88 -13.13 -6.56 3.38
CA ILE A 88 -12.13 -6.34 2.34
C ILE A 88 -11.87 -7.67 1.64
N ASP A 89 -11.89 -7.64 0.31
CA ASP A 89 -11.62 -8.78 -0.55
C ASP A 89 -10.73 -8.36 -1.73
N PRO A 90 -10.14 -9.30 -2.49
CA PRO A 90 -9.22 -8.98 -3.58
C PRO A 90 -9.84 -8.12 -4.70
N LYS A 91 -11.16 -8.19 -4.90
CA LYS A 91 -11.86 -7.46 -5.97
C LYS A 91 -12.18 -6.02 -5.57
N ASN A 92 -12.35 -5.78 -4.27
CA ASN A 92 -12.77 -4.48 -3.76
C ASN A 92 -11.61 -3.63 -3.20
N LEU A 93 -10.45 -4.21 -2.93
CA LEU A 93 -9.29 -3.49 -2.39
C LEU A 93 -8.48 -2.80 -3.49
N GLU A 94 -8.16 -1.52 -3.28
CA GLU A 94 -7.12 -0.80 -4.01
C GLU A 94 -6.14 -0.18 -3.03
N VAL A 95 -4.84 -0.29 -3.32
CA VAL A 95 -3.78 0.31 -2.51
C VAL A 95 -2.80 1.02 -3.41
N GLU A 96 -2.49 2.27 -3.10
CA GLU A 96 -1.44 3.05 -3.72
C GLU A 96 -0.34 3.32 -2.69
N VAL A 97 0.92 3.07 -3.04
CA VAL A 97 2.08 3.31 -2.18
C VAL A 97 3.10 4.18 -2.89
N VAL A 98 3.72 5.07 -2.13
CA VAL A 98 4.89 5.83 -2.54
C VAL A 98 6.02 5.50 -1.59
N VAL A 99 7.10 4.99 -2.13
CA VAL A 99 8.32 4.64 -1.39
C VAL A 99 9.45 5.54 -1.86
N ARG A 100 10.26 6.03 -0.92
CA ARG A 100 11.49 6.76 -1.23
C ARG A 100 12.68 6.14 -0.52
N TYR A 101 13.67 5.72 -1.31
CA TYR A 101 14.96 5.28 -0.83
C TYR A 101 16.06 6.08 -1.51
N GLY A 102 16.93 6.73 -0.73
CA GLY A 102 17.97 7.62 -1.23
C GLY A 102 17.41 8.69 -2.17
N LYS A 103 17.86 8.70 -3.44
CA LYS A 103 17.41 9.63 -4.49
C LYS A 103 16.23 9.10 -5.31
N THR A 104 15.81 7.85 -5.10
CA THR A 104 14.76 7.22 -5.92
C THR A 104 13.42 7.20 -5.20
N ARG A 105 12.37 7.52 -5.94
CA ARG A 105 10.97 7.41 -5.53
C ARG A 105 10.23 6.47 -6.47
N VAL A 106 9.48 5.53 -5.89
CA VAL A 106 8.68 4.54 -6.60
C VAL A 106 7.22 4.71 -6.22
N TRP A 107 6.35 4.82 -7.22
CA TRP A 107 4.90 4.74 -7.08
C TRP A 107 4.48 3.36 -7.54
N ALA A 108 3.80 2.64 -6.65
CA ALA A 108 3.29 1.32 -6.96
C ALA A 108 1.83 1.23 -6.54
N LYS A 109 1.08 0.37 -7.22
CA LYS A 109 -0.34 0.20 -7.03
C LYS A 109 -0.72 -1.27 -7.04
N MET A 110 -1.72 -1.59 -6.25
CA MET A 110 -2.48 -2.83 -6.31
C MET A 110 -3.94 -2.54 -6.58
N GLY A 111 -4.56 -3.31 -7.47
CA GLY A 111 -6.00 -3.29 -7.69
C GLY A 111 -6.46 -4.41 -8.61
N TRP A 112 -7.75 -4.69 -8.59
CA TRP A 112 -8.35 -5.71 -9.45
C TRP A 112 -8.28 -5.35 -10.94
N VAL A 113 -7.62 -6.19 -11.74
CA VAL A 113 -7.59 -6.11 -13.21
C VAL A 113 -8.58 -7.14 -13.75
N LYS A 114 -9.61 -6.67 -14.44
CA LYS A 114 -10.76 -7.50 -14.85
C LYS A 114 -10.34 -8.55 -15.88
N GLU A 115 -9.50 -8.16 -16.82
CA GLU A 115 -8.99 -8.96 -17.93
C GLU A 115 -8.14 -10.14 -17.43
N LEU A 116 -7.46 -9.97 -16.30
CA LEU A 116 -6.63 -10.99 -15.66
C LEU A 116 -7.37 -11.77 -14.57
N SER A 117 -8.56 -11.31 -14.16
CA SER A 117 -9.25 -11.79 -12.95
C SER A 117 -8.32 -11.87 -11.74
N TYR A 118 -7.48 -10.84 -11.54
CA TYR A 118 -6.40 -10.87 -10.56
C TYR A 118 -6.13 -9.49 -9.93
N PRO A 119 -5.83 -9.41 -8.61
CA PRO A 119 -5.40 -8.17 -7.94
C PRO A 119 -3.92 -7.88 -8.27
N LEU A 120 -3.66 -7.30 -9.44
CA LEU A 120 -2.31 -7.06 -9.92
C LEU A 120 -1.61 -5.99 -9.06
N MET A 121 -0.44 -6.35 -8.54
CA MET A 121 0.53 -5.41 -7.97
C MET A 121 1.51 -4.98 -9.06
N ARG A 122 1.73 -3.68 -9.21
CA ARG A 122 2.61 -3.14 -10.26
C ARG A 122 3.27 -1.84 -9.83
N ILE A 123 4.43 -1.58 -10.40
CA ILE A 123 5.06 -0.25 -10.36
C ILE A 123 4.42 0.61 -11.45
N GLU A 124 3.95 1.80 -11.10
CA GLU A 124 3.35 2.76 -12.03
C GLU A 124 4.36 3.81 -12.50
N LYS A 125 5.31 4.19 -11.62
CA LYS A 125 6.32 5.19 -11.94
C LYS A 125 7.57 4.99 -11.08
N ILE A 126 8.73 5.24 -11.68
CA ILE A 126 9.99 5.41 -10.98
C ILE A 126 10.52 6.81 -11.31
N SER A 127 10.95 7.56 -10.30
CA SER A 127 11.57 8.88 -10.46
C SER A 127 12.86 8.93 -9.67
N ILE A 128 13.91 9.43 -10.31
CA ILE A 128 15.20 9.70 -9.67
C ILE A 128 15.33 11.20 -9.54
N GLN A 129 15.46 11.71 -8.32
CA GLN A 129 15.81 13.12 -8.12
C GLN A 129 17.25 13.34 -8.57
N ARG A 130 17.38 14.02 -9.71
CA ARG A 130 18.66 14.59 -10.14
C ARG A 130 18.93 15.82 -9.27
N MET A 131 20.18 15.95 -8.84
CA MET A 131 20.66 17.17 -8.17
C MET A 131 20.69 18.32 -9.16
#